data_AF-A0A2W5MI88-F1
#
_entry.id   AF-A0A2W5MI88-F1
#
_cell.length_a   1.000
_cell.length_b   1.000
_cell.length_c   1.000
_cell.angle_alpha   90.00
_cell.angle_beta   90.00
_cell.angle_gamma   90.00
#
_symmetry.space_group_name_H-M   'P 1'
#
loop_
_entity.id
_entity.type
_entity.pdbx_description
1 polymer ?
#
loop_
_entity_poly.entity_id
_entity_poly.type
_entity_poly.pdbx_seq_one_letter_code
_entity_poly.pdbx_strand_id
1 'polypeptide(L)'
;MKTWLVLAVAWPLMIAGTAGADASEATAAQRPGQAGAVRAHAGGIWKAAVPAKTMDAEFDRYDVYGLAVGARIQADCSLNWVDPDDGRRYCFASGTSLVYFLDRPKTHLAQARGYWRRLQAAGDEGMFERVP
;
A
#
# COMPACT_ATOMS: atom_id res chain seq x y z
N MET A 1 47.01 10.20 -1.02
CA MET A 1 47.40 11.60 -0.75
C MET A 1 46.12 12.43 -0.95
N LYS A 2 45.27 12.56 0.06
CA LYS A 2 45.26 13.57 1.14
C LYS A 2 44.91 14.96 0.63
N THR A 3 43.62 15.31 0.70
CA THR A 3 43.16 16.63 1.18
C THR A 3 41.66 16.59 1.49
N TRP A 4 41.36 16.59 2.77
CA TRP A 4 40.07 17.01 3.32
C TRP A 4 40.09 18.54 3.37
N LEU A 5 38.99 19.20 3.00
CA LEU A 5 38.79 20.60 3.35
C LEU A 5 37.35 20.79 3.82
N VAL A 6 37.27 20.88 5.15
CA VAL A 6 36.12 21.30 5.92
C VAL A 6 36.06 22.82 5.81
N LEU A 7 34.93 23.37 5.36
CA LEU A 7 34.61 24.78 5.56
C LEU A 7 33.21 24.86 6.16
N ALA A 8 33.19 24.90 7.49
CA ALA A 8 32.07 25.41 8.26
C ALA A 8 32.02 26.92 8.05
N VAL A 9 30.91 27.43 7.51
CA VAL A 9 30.60 28.86 7.52
C VAL A 9 29.38 29.02 8.42
N ALA A 10 29.66 29.49 9.63
CA ALA A 10 28.68 29.95 10.59
C ALA A 10 28.35 31.41 10.30
N TRP A 11 27.05 31.75 10.19
CA TRP A 11 26.49 33.09 10.37
C TRP A 11 24.96 33.06 10.22
N PRO A 12 24.21 34.00 10.83
CA PRO A 12 24.10 34.25 12.26
C PRO A 12 22.63 34.17 12.73
N LEU A 13 22.47 34.22 14.05
CA LEU A 13 21.22 34.34 14.80
C LEU A 13 20.67 35.78 14.77
N MET A 14 19.35 35.91 14.92
CA MET A 14 18.53 37.08 15.35
C MET A 14 17.66 37.73 14.28
N ILE A 15 16.32 37.57 14.39
CA ILE A 15 15.37 38.70 14.39
C ILE A 15 14.24 38.40 15.41
N ALA A 16 13.96 39.40 16.24
CA ALA A 16 12.92 39.48 17.27
C ALA A 16 11.49 39.58 16.70
N GLY A 17 10.50 39.23 17.53
CA GLY A 17 9.12 38.95 17.10
C GLY A 17 8.19 40.15 16.90
N THR A 18 6.96 39.82 16.53
CA THR A 18 5.76 40.67 16.61
C THR A 18 4.56 39.80 16.96
N ALA A 19 3.87 40.15 18.04
CA ALA A 19 2.55 39.66 18.39
C ALA A 19 1.49 40.26 17.45
N GLY A 20 0.52 39.45 17.03
CA GLY A 20 -0.66 39.88 16.28
C GLY A 20 -1.76 38.83 16.46
N ALA A 21 -2.86 39.22 17.08
CA ALA A 21 -4.01 38.39 17.43
C ALA A 21 -5.01 38.25 16.26
N ASP A 22 -5.69 37.10 16.27
CA ASP A 22 -7.06 36.79 15.84
C ASP A 22 -7.60 37.26 14.48
N ALA A 23 -7.99 36.29 13.65
CA ALA A 23 -9.40 35.94 13.38
C ALA A 23 -9.55 35.30 12.00
N SER A 24 -9.71 33.98 11.93
CA SER A 24 -10.34 33.28 10.79
C SER A 24 -10.67 31.84 11.17
N GLU A 25 -11.73 31.64 11.97
CA GLU A 25 -12.40 30.34 12.02
C GLU A 25 -13.51 30.34 10.96
N ALA A 26 -13.12 29.93 9.75
CA ALA A 26 -14.07 29.40 8.79
C ALA A 26 -14.58 28.06 9.35
N THR A 27 -15.80 28.06 9.89
CA THR A 27 -16.54 26.83 10.22
C THR A 27 -16.85 26.08 8.93
N ALA A 28 -15.89 25.29 8.46
CA ALA A 28 -16.13 24.22 7.51
C ALA A 28 -16.77 23.05 8.28
N ALA A 29 -17.98 22.69 7.86
CA ALA A 29 -18.74 21.58 8.40
C ALA A 29 -17.96 20.25 8.28
N GLN A 30 -17.31 19.81 9.35
CA GLN A 30 -16.78 18.47 9.47
C GLN A 30 -17.92 17.51 9.85
N ARG A 31 -18.45 16.75 8.88
CA ARG A 31 -19.03 15.43 9.17
C ARG A 31 -17.95 14.38 8.97
N PRO A 32 -17.33 13.85 10.04
CA PRO A 32 -16.77 12.52 9.98
C PRO A 32 -17.80 11.54 10.53
N GLY A 33 -18.21 10.59 9.67
CA GLY A 33 -18.84 9.36 10.13
C GLY A 33 -17.94 8.73 11.20
N GLN A 34 -18.51 8.56 12.39
CA GLN A 34 -17.87 7.97 13.54
C GLN A 34 -17.46 6.53 13.22
N ALA A 35 -16.18 6.32 12.87
CA ALA A 35 -15.54 5.03 13.05
C ALA A 35 -15.44 4.79 14.56
N GLY A 36 -16.05 3.71 15.04
CA GLY A 36 -16.19 3.42 16.47
C GLY A 36 -14.86 3.48 17.21
N ALA A 37 -14.74 4.41 18.15
CA ALA A 37 -13.65 4.47 19.10
C ALA A 37 -13.79 3.31 20.10
N VAL A 38 -13.08 2.21 19.85
CA VAL A 38 -12.87 1.19 20.89
C VAL A 38 -11.84 1.74 21.86
N ARG A 39 -12.24 1.90 23.13
CA ARG A 39 -11.36 2.38 24.20
C ARG A 39 -10.14 1.47 24.33
N ALA A 40 -8.95 2.05 24.23
CA ALA A 40 -7.70 1.36 24.50
C ALA A 40 -7.61 1.02 25.99
N HIS A 41 -7.57 -0.27 26.33
CA HIS A 41 -7.19 -0.68 27.67
C HIS A 41 -5.68 -0.44 27.87
N ALA A 42 -5.35 0.36 28.87
CA ALA A 42 -4.01 0.52 29.38
C ALA A 42 -3.49 -0.85 29.85
N GLY A 43 -2.50 -1.43 29.16
CA GLY A 43 -1.79 -2.63 29.62
C GLY A 43 -1.58 -3.78 28.63
N GLY A 44 -1.72 -3.59 27.31
CA GLY A 44 -1.36 -4.63 26.34
C GLY A 44 -1.34 -4.10 24.91
N ILE A 45 -0.21 -3.52 24.49
CA ILE A 45 -0.04 -2.94 23.16
C ILE A 45 0.47 -4.02 22.22
N TRP A 46 -0.39 -4.81 21.58
CA TRP A 46 -0.18 -5.42 20.24
C TRP A 46 -1.53 -5.93 19.69
N LYS A 47 -2.49 -5.06 19.41
CA LYS A 47 -3.62 -5.45 18.54
C LYS A 47 -3.30 -5.01 17.12
N ALA A 48 -2.92 -5.97 16.28
CA ALA A 48 -2.92 -5.77 14.84
C ALA A 48 -4.34 -5.38 14.42
N ALA A 49 -4.50 -4.20 13.82
CA ALA A 49 -5.77 -3.76 13.28
C ALA A 49 -6.07 -4.60 12.04
N VAL A 50 -6.86 -5.65 12.21
CA VAL A 50 -7.38 -6.43 11.08
C VAL A 50 -8.65 -5.73 10.58
N PRO A 51 -8.72 -5.33 9.31
CA PRO A 51 -9.92 -4.76 8.73
C PRO A 51 -11.13 -5.69 8.92
N ALA A 52 -12.26 -5.14 9.36
CA ALA A 52 -13.48 -5.92 9.60
C ALA A 52 -14.13 -6.49 8.33
N LYS A 53 -13.75 -5.97 7.15
CA LYS A 53 -14.20 -6.43 5.83
C LYS A 53 -13.04 -7.11 5.11
N THR A 54 -13.33 -8.17 4.36
CA THR A 54 -12.39 -8.74 3.38
C THR A 54 -11.85 -7.62 2.51
N MET A 55 -10.52 -7.50 2.45
CA MET A 55 -9.87 -6.51 1.60
C MET A 55 -10.01 -6.95 0.15
N ASP A 56 -10.91 -6.30 -0.57
CA ASP A 56 -11.03 -6.44 -2.02
C ASP A 56 -9.68 -6.03 -2.64
N ALA A 57 -9.06 -6.95 -3.37
CA ALA A 57 -7.75 -6.77 -3.98
C ALA A 57 -7.77 -7.26 -5.42
N GLU A 58 -6.88 -6.69 -6.22
CA GLU A 58 -6.77 -7.06 -7.62
C GLU A 58 -6.34 -8.52 -7.78
N PHE A 59 -6.69 -9.12 -8.94
CA PHE A 59 -6.34 -10.49 -9.29
C PHE A 59 -6.84 -11.53 -8.28
N ASP A 60 -8.08 -11.40 -7.80
CA ASP A 60 -8.70 -12.40 -6.92
C ASP A 60 -7.83 -12.77 -5.71
N ARG A 61 -7.12 -11.78 -5.15
CA ARG A 61 -6.20 -11.92 -4.01
C ARG A 61 -5.03 -12.88 -4.25
N TYR A 62 -4.65 -13.15 -5.49
CA TYR A 62 -3.39 -13.82 -5.77
C TYR A 62 -2.20 -12.89 -5.55
N ASP A 63 -1.06 -13.47 -5.18
CA ASP A 63 0.21 -12.79 -5.09
C ASP A 63 0.60 -12.19 -6.44
N VAL A 64 0.78 -10.88 -6.49
CA VAL A 64 1.05 -10.18 -7.75
C VAL A 64 2.41 -10.52 -8.35
N TYR A 65 3.44 -10.68 -7.52
CA TYR A 65 4.75 -11.11 -8.01
C TYR A 65 4.72 -12.58 -8.42
N GLY A 66 4.02 -13.41 -7.66
CA GLY A 66 3.70 -14.79 -8.03
C GLY A 66 3.11 -14.86 -9.43
N LEU A 67 2.07 -14.06 -9.70
CA LEU A 67 1.46 -13.97 -11.03
C LEU A 67 2.44 -13.45 -12.09
N ALA A 68 3.29 -12.47 -11.75
CA ALA A 68 4.30 -11.94 -12.66
C ALA A 68 5.29 -13.02 -13.11
N VAL A 69 5.63 -13.96 -12.24
CA VAL A 69 6.52 -15.11 -12.54
C VAL A 69 5.75 -16.37 -12.99
N GLY A 70 4.43 -16.29 -13.19
CA GLY A 70 3.61 -17.38 -13.70
C GLY A 70 3.08 -18.37 -12.65
N ALA A 71 3.16 -18.04 -11.37
CA ALA A 71 2.63 -18.84 -10.27
C ALA A 71 1.26 -18.31 -9.78
N ARG A 72 0.38 -19.23 -9.34
CA ARG A 72 -0.92 -18.91 -8.73
C ARG A 72 -0.85 -19.15 -7.23
N ILE A 73 -0.43 -18.13 -6.48
CA ILE A 73 -0.28 -18.23 -5.02
C ILE A 73 -1.36 -17.38 -4.36
N GLN A 74 -2.29 -18.00 -3.63
CA GLN A 74 -3.33 -17.28 -2.88
C GLN A 74 -2.70 -16.51 -1.72
N ALA A 75 -3.05 -15.23 -1.57
CA ALA A 75 -2.57 -14.39 -0.47
C ALA A 75 -3.70 -14.04 0.51
N ASP A 76 -3.36 -13.98 1.78
CA ASP A 76 -4.27 -13.52 2.84
C ASP A 76 -4.43 -11.98 2.88
N CYS A 77 -3.68 -11.27 2.02
CA CYS A 77 -3.63 -9.81 1.92
C CYS A 77 -3.16 -9.09 3.20
N SER A 78 -2.52 -9.82 4.13
CA SER A 78 -1.86 -9.24 5.30
C SER A 78 -0.71 -8.30 4.89
N LEU A 79 -0.01 -8.68 3.82
CA LEU A 79 0.96 -7.85 3.11
C LEU A 79 0.30 -7.30 1.85
N ASN A 80 0.24 -5.98 1.76
CA ASN A 80 -0.36 -5.30 0.63
C ASN A 80 0.46 -4.07 0.21
N TRP A 81 0.38 -3.76 -1.07
CA TRP A 81 0.88 -2.52 -1.64
C TRP A 81 -0.24 -1.85 -2.41
N VAL A 82 -0.35 -0.53 -2.26
CA VAL A 82 -1.32 0.29 -3.00
C VAL A 82 -0.53 1.09 -4.02
N ASP A 83 -0.91 0.99 -5.28
CA ASP A 83 -0.25 1.75 -6.34
C ASP A 83 -0.56 3.24 -6.15
N PRO A 84 0.46 4.10 -6.01
CA PRO A 84 0.25 5.54 -5.82
C PRO A 84 -0.42 6.21 -7.02
N ASP A 85 -0.36 5.61 -8.21
CA ASP A 85 -0.91 6.22 -9.43
C ASP A 85 -2.40 5.89 -9.62
N ASP A 86 -2.80 4.62 -9.38
CA ASP A 86 -4.17 4.14 -9.66
C ASP A 86 -4.99 3.84 -8.38
N GLY A 87 -4.35 3.89 -7.20
CA GLY A 87 -4.98 3.63 -5.91
C GLY A 87 -5.40 2.16 -5.70
N ARG A 88 -5.04 1.25 -6.60
CA ARG A 88 -5.42 -0.17 -6.52
C ARG A 88 -4.55 -0.91 -5.52
N ARG A 89 -5.17 -1.84 -4.81
CA ARG A 89 -4.51 -2.69 -3.82
C ARG A 89 -4.11 -4.02 -4.44
N TYR A 90 -2.89 -4.42 -4.13
CA TYR A 90 -2.24 -5.64 -4.57
C TYR A 90 -1.76 -6.44 -3.35
N CYS A 91 -1.96 -7.75 -3.35
CA CYS A 91 -1.62 -8.62 -2.22
C CYS A 91 -0.35 -9.44 -2.49
N PHE A 92 0.33 -9.81 -1.40
CA PHE A 92 1.55 -10.61 -1.43
C PHE A 92 1.45 -11.73 -0.40
N ALA A 93 1.88 -12.93 -0.78
CA ALA A 93 1.88 -14.12 0.07
C ALA A 93 3.08 -14.15 1.04
N SER A 94 4.10 -13.32 0.80
CA SER A 94 5.27 -13.21 1.68
C SER A 94 5.97 -11.86 1.57
N GLY A 95 6.76 -11.51 2.58
CA GLY A 95 7.58 -10.29 2.56
C GLY A 95 8.62 -10.29 1.44
N THR A 96 9.21 -11.45 1.16
CA THR A 96 10.15 -11.64 0.04
C THR A 96 9.51 -11.28 -1.30
N SER A 97 8.28 -11.74 -1.52
CA SER A 97 7.51 -11.44 -2.73
C SER A 97 7.27 -9.93 -2.90
N LEU A 98 6.88 -9.25 -1.82
CA LEU A 98 6.72 -7.80 -1.80
C LEU A 98 8.04 -7.07 -2.10
N VAL A 99 9.15 -7.48 -1.50
CA VAL A 99 10.45 -6.83 -1.72
C VAL A 99 10.88 -6.95 -3.19
N TYR A 100 10.82 -8.15 -3.78
CA TYR A 100 11.15 -8.32 -5.20
C TYR A 100 10.19 -7.57 -6.13
N PHE A 101 8.91 -7.50 -5.76
CA PHE A 101 7.95 -6.71 -6.52
C PHE A 101 8.36 -5.23 -6.59
N LEU A 102 8.76 -4.65 -5.45
CA LEU A 102 9.10 -3.24 -5.29
C LEU A 102 10.34 -2.80 -6.06
N ASP A 103 11.20 -3.72 -6.49
CA ASP A 103 12.34 -3.38 -7.36
C ASP A 103 11.88 -2.80 -8.71
N ARG A 104 10.80 -3.35 -9.28
CA ARG A 104 10.21 -2.92 -10.57
C ARG A 104 8.69 -3.10 -10.60
N PRO A 105 7.92 -2.33 -9.81
CA PRO A 105 6.50 -2.58 -9.58
C PRO A 105 5.68 -2.50 -10.87
N LYS A 106 5.96 -1.52 -11.75
CA LYS A 106 5.23 -1.37 -13.02
C LYS A 106 5.48 -2.52 -13.99
N THR A 107 6.72 -3.04 -14.04
CA THR A 107 7.06 -4.21 -14.87
C THR A 107 6.36 -5.46 -14.37
N HIS A 108 6.42 -5.74 -13.06
CA HIS A 108 5.77 -6.90 -12.48
C HIS A 108 4.25 -6.83 -12.60
N LEU A 109 3.64 -5.65 -12.45
CA LEU A 109 2.21 -5.45 -12.71
C LEU A 109 1.83 -5.77 -14.16
N ALA A 110 2.61 -5.31 -15.14
CA ALA A 110 2.34 -5.59 -16.55
C ALA A 110 2.41 -7.10 -16.84
N GLN A 111 3.40 -7.79 -16.28
CA GLN A 111 3.56 -9.24 -16.38
C GLN A 111 2.40 -9.99 -15.72
N ALA A 112 2.06 -9.62 -14.48
CA ALA A 112 0.95 -10.20 -13.73
C ALA A 112 -0.39 -10.06 -14.49
N ARG A 113 -0.67 -8.86 -15.03
CA ARG A 113 -1.86 -8.63 -15.89
C ARG A 113 -1.83 -9.52 -17.13
N GLY A 114 -0.67 -9.69 -17.75
CA GLY A 114 -0.48 -10.58 -18.89
C GLY A 114 -0.80 -12.04 -18.57
N TYR A 115 -0.28 -12.55 -17.46
CA TYR A 115 -0.56 -13.90 -17.02
C TYR A 115 -2.02 -14.09 -16.59
N TRP A 116 -2.58 -13.13 -15.86
CA TRP A 116 -3.97 -13.15 -15.40
C TRP A 116 -4.98 -13.21 -16.55
N ARG A 117 -4.75 -12.46 -17.63
CA ARG A 117 -5.60 -12.55 -18.84
C ARG A 117 -5.59 -13.94 -19.46
N ARG A 118 -4.42 -14.61 -19.49
CA ARG A 118 -4.32 -15.99 -20.00
C ARG A 118 -5.08 -16.97 -19.12
N LEU A 119 -5.01 -16.80 -17.80
CA LEU A 119 -5.77 -17.64 -16.85
C LEU A 119 -7.28 -17.47 -17.02
N GLN A 120 -7.75 -16.24 -17.20
CA GLN A 120 -9.18 -15.98 -17.45
C GLN A 120 -9.65 -16.61 -18.77
N ALA A 121 -8.86 -16.48 -19.85
CA ALA A 121 -9.17 -17.10 -21.13
C ALA A 121 -9.22 -18.65 -21.02
N ALA A 122 -8.24 -19.26 -20.35
CA ALA A 122 -8.21 -20.71 -20.15
C ALA A 122 -9.32 -21.21 -19.19
N GLY A 123 -9.74 -20.40 -18.23
CA GLY A 123 -10.85 -20.70 -17.33
C GLY A 123 -12.22 -20.69 -18.02
N ASP A 124 -12.37 -19.86 -19.05
CA ASP A 124 -13.57 -19.80 -19.89
C ASP A 124 -13.65 -21.02 -20.83
N GLU A 125 -12.52 -21.47 -21.38
CA GLU A 125 -12.44 -22.73 -22.15
C GLU A 125 -12.75 -23.98 -21.30
N GLY A 126 -12.54 -23.93 -19.99
CA GLY A 126 -12.87 -25.02 -19.06
C GLY A 126 -14.35 -25.10 -18.65
N MET A 127 -15.20 -24.16 -19.08
CA MET A 127 -16.63 -24.16 -18.77
C MET A 127 -17.47 -25.01 -19.74
N PHE A 128 -16.92 -25.35 -20.92
CA PHE A 128 -17.64 -26.13 -21.95
C PHE A 128 -17.61 -27.66 -21.70
N GLU A 129 -16.73 -28.17 -20.83
CA GLU A 129 -16.60 -29.61 -20.50
C GLU A 129 -17.45 -30.00 -19.26
N ARG A 130 -18.70 -29.53 -19.19
CA ARG A 130 -19.65 -30.03 -18.19
C ARG A 130 -21.05 -30.15 -18.80
N VAL A 131 -21.18 -31.12 -19.70
CA VAL A 131 -22.46 -31.64 -20.18
C VAL A 131 -22.52 -33.14 -19.84
N PRO A 132 -23.34 -33.58 -18.87
CA PRO A 132 -23.93 -34.90 -18.93
C PRO A 132 -25.08 -34.95 -19.96
#